data_AF-A0A917TL36-F1
#
_entry.id   AF-A0A917TL36-F1
#
_cell.length_a   1.000
_cell.length_b   1.000
_cell.length_c   1.000
_cell.angle_alpha   90.00
_cell.angle_beta   90.00
_cell.angle_gamma   90.00
#
_symmetry.space_group_name_H-M   'P 1'
#
loop_
_entity.id
_entity.type
_entity.pdbx_description
1 polymer ?
#
loop_
_entity_poly.entity_id
_entity_poly.type
_entity_poly.pdbx_seq_one_letter_code
_entity_poly.pdbx_strand_id
1 'polypeptide(L)'
;MFEGACVGGPLDGQQAVSRCPDGLLVADKPAGVCWLYDWRDGRFQVREEEPRQLDTDRAVSAALSDGWDVIALPQGVPDGGT
;
A
#
# COMPACT_ATOMS: atom_id res chain seq x y z
N MET A 1 -14.07 -4.59 8.88
CA MET A 1 -13.09 -3.49 9.00
C MET A 1 -11.89 -4.06 9.72
N PHE A 2 -10.73 -3.96 9.09
CA PHE A 2 -9.47 -4.49 9.53
C PHE A 2 -8.57 -3.32 9.90
N GLU A 3 -8.13 -3.28 11.14
CA GLU A 3 -7.28 -2.21 11.68
C GLU A 3 -6.06 -2.85 12.32
N GLY A 4 -4.87 -2.43 11.91
CA GLY A 4 -3.63 -2.98 12.43
C GLY A 4 -2.42 -2.24 11.91
N ALA A 5 -1.27 -2.58 12.50
CA ALA A 5 -0.02 -1.92 12.17
C ALA A 5 0.49 -2.42 10.82
N CYS A 6 1.06 -1.51 10.04
CA CYS A 6 1.78 -1.83 8.83
C CYS A 6 3.20 -2.32 9.16
N VAL A 7 3.66 -3.34 8.46
CA VAL A 7 4.99 -3.94 8.59
C VAL A 7 5.67 -3.92 7.22
N GLY A 8 6.81 -3.26 7.14
CA GLY A 8 7.59 -3.03 5.92
C GLY A 8 7.02 -1.93 5.01
N GLY A 9 7.79 -1.58 3.98
CA GLY A 9 7.43 -0.57 2.99
C GLY A 9 7.25 0.84 3.59
N PRO A 10 6.59 1.77 2.87
CA PRO A 10 6.49 3.17 3.26
C PRO A 10 5.63 3.44 4.50
N LEU A 11 4.76 2.51 4.88
CA LEU A 11 3.89 2.65 6.06
C LEU A 11 4.42 1.89 7.28
N ASP A 12 5.66 1.38 7.28
CA ASP A 12 6.20 0.61 8.41
C ASP A 12 5.98 1.33 9.76
N GLY A 13 5.42 0.59 10.72
CA GLY A 13 5.10 1.08 12.08
C GLY A 13 3.85 1.97 12.18
N GLN A 14 3.23 2.35 11.06
CA GLN A 14 2.02 3.18 11.05
C GLN A 14 0.75 2.32 11.20
N GLN A 15 -0.28 2.86 11.85
CA GLN A 15 -1.61 2.24 11.89
C GLN A 15 -2.34 2.49 10.57
N ALA A 16 -2.92 1.44 10.00
CA ALA A 16 -3.79 1.54 8.84
C ALA A 16 -5.11 0.84 9.07
N VAL A 17 -6.08 1.21 8.24
CA VAL A 17 -7.44 0.71 8.28
C VAL A 17 -7.85 0.35 6.86
N SER A 18 -8.34 -0.87 6.68
CA SER A 18 -8.94 -1.34 5.43
C SER A 18 -10.34 -1.88 5.68
N ARG A 19 -11.24 -1.65 4.73
CA ARG A 19 -12.54 -2.32 4.67
C ARG A 19 -12.43 -3.66 3.96
N CYS A 20 -11.37 -3.85 3.18
CA CYS A 20 -11.16 -5.03 2.36
C CYS A 20 -10.34 -6.09 3.12
N PRO A 21 -10.72 -7.38 3.02
CA PRO A 21 -10.03 -8.47 3.72
C PRO A 21 -8.69 -8.84 3.09
N ASP A 22 -8.48 -8.56 1.80
CA ASP A 22 -7.23 -8.86 1.10
C ASP A 22 -6.11 -7.89 1.53
N GLY A 23 -6.43 -6.60 1.74
CA GLY A 23 -5.50 -5.67 2.39
C GLY A 23 -5.56 -4.23 1.87
N LEU A 24 -4.39 -3.64 1.64
CA LEU A 24 -4.20 -2.25 1.20
C LEU A 24 -3.25 -2.14 0.00
N LEU A 25 -3.55 -1.23 -0.91
CA LEU A 25 -2.60 -0.77 -1.92
C LEU A 25 -2.16 0.65 -1.56
N VAL A 26 -0.87 0.85 -1.37
CA VAL A 26 -0.28 2.16 -1.12
C VAL A 26 0.34 2.65 -2.42
N ALA A 27 -0.17 3.77 -2.93
CA ALA A 27 0.28 4.36 -4.19
C ALA A 27 1.07 5.65 -3.94
N ASP A 28 2.26 5.70 -4.51
CA ASP A 28 3.06 6.91 -4.69
C ASP A 28 2.90 7.39 -6.14
N LYS A 29 1.87 8.22 -6.35
CA LYS A 29 1.55 8.77 -7.67
C LYS A 29 2.68 9.59 -8.30
N PRO A 30 3.37 10.50 -7.59
CA PRO A 30 4.44 11.27 -8.21
C PRO A 30 5.65 10.40 -8.57
N ALA A 31 5.98 9.39 -7.78
CA ALA A 31 7.05 8.45 -8.12
C ALA A 31 6.62 7.37 -9.13
N GLY A 32 5.31 7.22 -9.38
CA GLY A 32 4.77 6.23 -10.30
C GLY A 32 4.92 4.80 -9.79
N VAL A 33 4.86 4.59 -8.47
CA VAL A 33 5.05 3.29 -7.84
C VAL A 33 3.98 2.95 -6.80
N CYS A 34 3.90 1.68 -6.41
CA CYS A 34 3.00 1.21 -5.37
C CYS A 34 3.56 0.01 -4.58
N TRP A 35 2.97 -0.19 -3.40
CA TRP A 35 3.19 -1.34 -2.54
C TRP A 35 1.85 -2.02 -2.24
N LEU A 36 1.87 -3.34 -2.16
CA LEU A 36 0.72 -4.16 -1.77
C LEU A 36 0.95 -4.67 -0.34
N TYR A 37 -0.05 -4.52 0.51
CA TYR A 37 -0.01 -4.96 1.90
C TYR A 37 -1.08 -5.99 2.17
N ASP A 38 -0.71 -7.25 2.38
CA ASP A 38 -1.66 -8.30 2.77
C ASP A 38 -2.09 -8.14 4.23
N TRP A 39 -3.37 -8.36 4.51
CA TRP A 39 -3.82 -8.51 5.90
C TRP A 39 -3.46 -9.90 6.44
N ARG A 40 -2.59 -9.97 7.46
CA ARG A 40 -2.17 -11.21 8.12
C ARG A 40 -1.95 -11.03 9.61
N ASP A 41 -2.50 -11.94 10.40
CA ASP A 41 -2.29 -12.01 11.87
C ASP A 41 -2.56 -10.68 12.60
N GLY A 42 -3.58 -9.93 12.17
CA GLY A 42 -3.93 -8.64 12.79
C GLY A 42 -3.09 -7.45 12.34
N ARG A 43 -2.30 -7.59 11.25
CA ARG A 43 -1.38 -6.57 10.73
C ARG A 43 -1.45 -6.50 9.21
N PHE A 44 -1.03 -5.37 8.64
CA PHE A 44 -0.84 -5.21 7.21
C PHE A 44 0.64 -5.44 6.87
N GLN A 45 0.96 -6.52 6.18
CA GLN A 45 2.34 -6.87 5.85
C GLN A 45 2.62 -6.60 4.37
N VAL A 46 3.65 -5.82 4.08
CA VAL A 46 4.04 -5.55 2.69
C VAL A 46 4.42 -6.86 1.99
N ARG A 47 3.93 -7.08 0.77
CA ARG A 47 4.24 -8.30 -0.01
C ARG A 47 5.69 -8.33 -0.47
N GLU A 48 6.19 -7.17 -0.91
CA GLU A 48 7.52 -6.95 -1.45
C GLU A 48 8.02 -5.63 -0.88
N GLU A 49 9.23 -5.59 -0.32
CA GLU A 49 9.79 -4.35 0.22
C GLU A 49 10.06 -3.32 -0.91
N GLU A 50 10.45 -3.82 -2.08
CA GLU A 50 10.67 -3.00 -3.27
C GLU A 50 9.34 -2.55 -3.88
N PRO A 51 9.20 -1.26 -4.23
CA PRO A 51 8.02 -0.75 -4.92
C PRO A 51 7.84 -1.41 -6.29
N ARG A 52 6.58 -1.63 -6.67
CA ARG A 52 6.21 -2.00 -8.04
C ARG A 52 5.81 -0.78 -8.84
N GLN A 53 6.01 -0.84 -10.15
CA GLN A 53 5.54 0.23 -11.04
C GLN A 53 4.01 0.31 -11.03
N LEU A 54 3.50 1.54 -10.89
CA LEU A 54 2.08 1.85 -10.92
C LEU A 54 1.68 2.21 -12.35
N ASP A 55 1.43 1.19 -13.16
CA ASP A 55 0.88 1.37 -14.51
C ASP A 55 -0.63 1.64 -14.50
N THR A 56 -1.15 2.17 -15.61
CA THR A 56 -2.57 2.53 -15.76
C THR A 56 -3.51 1.36 -15.47
N ASP A 57 -3.18 0.16 -15.95
CA ASP A 57 -3.97 -1.05 -15.70
C ASP A 57 -4.10 -1.34 -14.20
N ARG A 58 -2.99 -1.27 -13.46
CA ARG A 58 -2.97 -1.49 -12.00
C ARG A 58 -3.67 -0.39 -11.24
N ALA A 59 -3.50 0.86 -11.65
CA ALA A 59 -4.20 1.99 -11.05
C ALA A 59 -5.73 1.85 -11.21
N VAL A 60 -6.19 1.44 -12.39
CA VAL A 60 -7.60 1.20 -12.67
C VAL A 60 -8.11 -0.02 -11.90
N SER A 61 -7.35 -1.12 -11.89
CA SER A 61 -7.69 -2.33 -11.13
C SER A 61 -7.82 -2.03 -9.64
N ALA A 62 -6.87 -1.30 -9.05
CA ALA A 62 -6.92 -0.90 -7.64
C ALA A 62 -8.09 0.04 -7.31
N ALA A 63 -8.40 0.97 -8.21
CA ALA A 63 -9.51 1.91 -8.01
C ALA A 63 -10.90 1.25 -8.17
N LEU A 64 -11.00 0.17 -8.95
CA LEU A 64 -12.26 -0.51 -9.24
C LEU A 64 -12.45 -1.83 -8.48
N SER A 65 -11.40 -2.34 -7.83
CA SER A 65 -11.46 -3.63 -7.13
C SER A 65 -11.96 -3.50 -5.70
N ASP A 66 -12.92 -4.34 -5.33
CA ASP A 66 -13.35 -4.54 -3.94
C ASP A 66 -12.31 -5.28 -3.07
N GLY A 67 -11.19 -5.73 -3.65
CA GLY A 67 -10.15 -6.45 -2.93
C GLY A 67 -9.24 -5.55 -2.09
N TRP A 68 -9.07 -4.27 -2.45
CA TRP A 68 -8.02 -3.45 -1.85
C TRP A 68 -8.52 -2.04 -1.60
N ASP A 69 -8.33 -1.52 -0.38
CA ASP A 69 -8.44 -0.09 -0.16
C ASP A 69 -7.15 0.59 -0.63
N VAL A 70 -7.30 1.75 -1.29
CA VAL A 70 -6.18 2.51 -1.85
C VAL A 70 -5.82 3.68 -0.96
N ILE A 71 -4.57 3.75 -0.51
CA ILE A 71 -3.99 4.88 0.21
C ILE A 71 -3.03 5.60 -0.73
N ALA A 72 -3.27 6.89 -0.97
CA ALA A 72 -2.33 7.73 -1.71
C ALA A 72 -1.36 8.41 -0.73
N LEU A 73 -0.06 8.28 -0.95
CA LEU A 73 0.93 9.00 -0.15
C LEU A 73 0.84 10.51 -0.43
N PRO A 74 0.88 11.36 0.61
CA PRO A 74 0.63 12.79 0.47
C PRO A 74 1.75 13.55 -0.27
N GLN A 75 2.94 12.95 -0.38
CA GLN A 75 4.09 13.43 -1.14
C GLN A 75 5.15 12.31 -1.13
N GLY A 76 5.85 12.14 -2.25
CA GLY A 76 6.60 10.92 -2.57
C GLY A 76 7.54 10.48 -1.46
N VAL A 77 7.72 9.16 -1.32
CA VAL A 77 8.68 8.59 -0.36
C VAL A 77 10.05 9.20 -0.69
N PRO A 78 10.70 9.92 0.25
CA PRO A 78 12.04 10.41 -0.01
C PRO A 78 12.92 9.19 -0.24
N ASP A 79 13.49 9.10 -1.45
CA ASP A 79 14.55 8.15 -1.77
C ASP A 79 15.57 8.22 -0.64
N GLY A 80 15.80 7.09 0.04
CA GLY A 80 16.63 7.02 1.24
C GLY A 80 18.00 7.61 0.94
N GLY A 81 18.20 8.86 1.33
CA GLY A 81 19.42 9.60 1.06
C GLY A 81 20.55 9.13 1.96
N THR A 82 21.61 8.65 1.32
CA THR A 82 23.00 8.39 1.78
C THR A 82 23.36 6.93 2.05
#